data_AF-A0A380DJV5-F1
#
_entry.id   AF-A0A380DJV5-F1
#
_cell.length_a   1.000
_cell.length_b   1.000
_cell.length_c   1.000
_cell.angle_alpha   90.00
_cell.angle_beta   90.00
_cell.angle_gamma   90.00
#
_symmetry.space_group_name_H-M   'P 1'
#
loop_
_entity.id
_entity.type
_entity.pdbx_description
1 polymer ?
#
loop_
_entity_poly.entity_id
_entity_poly.type
_entity_poly.pdbx_seq_one_letter_code
_entity_poly.pdbx_strand_id
1 'polypeptide(L)'
;MNGLGSFNTEILPKPKGARDVIIQKGDLVKIDMQAKSVVINEEPMLSEKSFGSNYFNVDSGYSELIIQPENVFDTTVKWQDRYL
;
A
#
# COMPACT_ATOMS: atom_id res chain seq x y z
N MET A 1 -4.17 -29.58 -7.29
CA MET A 1 -3.00 -28.71 -7.19
C MET A 1 -3.17 -27.85 -5.95
N ASN A 2 -2.35 -28.08 -4.92
CA ASN A 2 -2.40 -27.31 -3.67
C ASN A 2 -1.56 -26.05 -3.87
N GLY A 3 -2.22 -24.95 -4.27
CA GLY A 3 -1.59 -23.63 -4.28
C GLY A 3 -1.44 -23.14 -2.84
N LEU A 4 -0.24 -23.25 -2.28
CA LEU A 4 0.13 -22.58 -1.04
C LEU A 4 0.21 -21.07 -1.34
N GLY A 5 -0.93 -20.40 -1.24
CA GLY A 5 -1.05 -18.94 -1.27
C GLY A 5 -1.46 -18.43 0.10
N SER A 6 -0.94 -17.28 0.50
CA SER A 6 -1.52 -16.52 1.61
C SER A 6 -2.82 -15.88 1.12
N PHE A 7 -3.92 -16.15 1.82
CA PHE A 7 -5.20 -15.47 1.58
C PHE A 7 -5.35 -14.39 2.65
N ASN A 8 -5.21 -13.13 2.27
CA ASN A 8 -5.61 -12.03 3.14
C ASN A 8 -7.15 -12.01 3.16
N THR A 9 -7.74 -12.23 4.35
CA THR A 9 -9.19 -12.05 4.51
C THR A 9 -9.47 -10.56 4.44
N GLU A 10 -10.11 -10.13 3.36
CA GLU A 10 -10.45 -8.73 3.16
C GLU A 10 -11.60 -8.34 4.10
N ILE A 11 -11.30 -7.49 5.08
CA ILE A 11 -12.27 -7.06 6.10
C ILE A 11 -13.19 -5.95 5.56
N LEU A 12 -12.77 -5.23 4.52
CA LEU A 12 -13.50 -4.08 3.98
C LEU A 12 -14.40 -4.50 2.80
N PRO A 13 -15.65 -4.02 2.73
CA PRO A 13 -16.53 -4.31 1.60
C PRO A 13 -15.98 -3.70 0.32
N LYS A 14 -15.93 -4.51 -0.75
CA LYS A 14 -15.47 -4.06 -2.07
C LYS A 14 -16.42 -2.97 -2.63
N PRO A 15 -15.91 -1.81 -3.07
CA PRO A 15 -16.74 -0.79 -3.70
C PRO A 15 -17.44 -1.33 -4.95
N LYS A 16 -18.66 -0.86 -5.21
CA LYS A 16 -19.45 -1.31 -6.37
C LYS A 16 -18.72 -0.93 -7.66
N GLY A 17 -18.36 -1.93 -8.47
CA GLY A 17 -17.67 -1.74 -9.75
C GLY A 17 -16.14 -1.68 -9.67
N ALA A 18 -15.56 -1.79 -8.47
CA ALA A 18 -14.11 -1.89 -8.32
C ALA A 18 -13.58 -3.18 -8.97
N ARG A 19 -12.42 -3.08 -9.60
CA ARG A 19 -11.69 -4.21 -10.17
C ARG A 19 -10.79 -4.82 -9.11
N ASP A 20 -10.42 -6.08 -9.34
CA ASP A 20 -9.36 -6.68 -8.54
C ASP A 20 -8.02 -6.13 -9.02
N VAL A 21 -7.24 -5.61 -8.08
CA VAL A 21 -5.89 -5.09 -8.34
C VAL A 21 -4.91 -6.16 -7.87
N ILE A 22 -4.08 -6.63 -8.79
CA ILE A 22 -3.00 -7.58 -8.53
C ILE A 22 -1.68 -6.86 -8.86
N ILE A 23 -0.87 -6.60 -7.83
CA ILE A 23 0.50 -6.11 -8.03
C ILE A 23 1.35 -7.24 -8.58
N GLN A 24 2.09 -6.97 -9.63
CA GLN A 24 3.00 -7.90 -10.28
C GLN A 24 4.45 -7.43 -10.15
N LYS A 25 5.39 -8.37 -10.37
CA LYS A 25 6.81 -8.04 -10.39
C LYS A 25 7.08 -7.03 -11.50
N GLY A 26 7.74 -5.92 -11.15
CA GLY A 26 8.07 -4.83 -12.08
C GLY A 26 7.11 -3.65 -11.98
N ASP A 27 5.97 -3.80 -11.30
CA ASP A 27 5.08 -2.67 -11.03
C ASP A 27 5.72 -1.70 -10.04
N LEU A 28 5.57 -0.41 -10.34
CA LEU A 28 5.96 0.68 -9.44
C LEU A 28 4.74 1.18 -8.68
N VAL A 29 4.70 0.87 -7.38
CA VAL A 29 3.68 1.37 -6.46
C VAL A 29 4.21 2.62 -5.77
N LYS A 30 3.49 3.73 -5.87
CA LYS A 30 3.80 4.97 -5.13
C LYS A 30 2.63 5.31 -4.22
N ILE A 31 2.94 5.57 -2.95
CA ILE A 31 1.97 5.98 -1.93
C ILE A 31 2.42 7.33 -1.40
N ASP A 32 1.54 8.31 -1.48
CA ASP A 32 1.75 9.63 -0.88
C ASP A 32 0.83 9.79 0.33
N MET A 33 1.43 9.78 1.51
CA MET A 33 0.72 9.92 2.78
C MET A 33 0.13 11.32 2.99
N GLN A 34 0.76 12.35 2.42
CA GLN A 34 0.31 13.73 2.53
C GLN A 34 -0.84 14.01 1.56
N ALA A 35 -0.63 13.71 0.27
CA ALA A 35 -1.64 13.89 -0.77
C ALA A 35 -2.77 12.86 -0.69
N LYS A 36 -2.61 11.82 0.14
CA LYS A 36 -3.54 10.70 0.29
C LYS A 36 -3.83 10.05 -1.06
N SER A 37 -2.76 9.74 -1.80
CA SER A 37 -2.83 9.17 -3.13
C SER A 37 -2.05 7.86 -3.21
N VAL A 38 -2.54 6.97 -4.08
CA VAL A 38 -1.88 5.72 -4.44
C VAL A 38 -1.94 5.58 -5.95
N VAL A 39 -0.78 5.32 -6.56
CA VAL A 39 -0.67 5.01 -7.98
C VAL A 39 0.12 3.72 -8.21
N ILE A 40 -0.27 2.96 -9.23
CA ILE A 40 0.49 1.82 -9.76
C ILE A 40 0.81 2.15 -11.21
N ASN A 41 2.10 2.21 -11.56
CA ASN A 41 2.54 2.57 -12.91
C ASN A 41 1.89 3.86 -13.44
N GLU A 42 1.78 4.89 -12.58
CA GLU A 42 1.10 6.17 -12.83
C GLU A 42 -0.44 6.13 -12.91
N GLU A 43 -1.07 4.96 -12.79
CA GLU A 43 -2.54 4.85 -12.73
C GLU A 43 -3.07 5.03 -11.29
N PRO A 44 -4.03 5.95 -11.05
CA PRO A 44 -4.64 6.14 -9.74
C PRO A 44 -5.46 4.93 -9.27
N MET A 45 -5.25 4.50 -8.02
CA MET A 45 -5.88 3.29 -7.47
C MET A 45 -6.97 3.57 -6.43
N LEU A 46 -7.27 4.84 -6.13
CA LEU A 46 -8.24 5.20 -5.08
C LEU A 46 -9.69 4.78 -5.39
N SER A 47 -10.04 4.62 -6.66
CA SER A 47 -11.35 4.13 -7.10
C SER A 47 -11.48 2.61 -6.98
N GLU A 48 -10.35 1.93 -6.90
CA GLU A 48 -10.30 0.48 -6.82
C GLU A 48 -10.45 0.06 -5.35
N LYS A 49 -10.21 -1.21 -5.05
CA LYS A 49 -10.10 -1.78 -3.70
C LYS A 49 -9.49 -0.79 -2.68
N SER A 50 -9.69 -1.01 -1.38
CA SER A 50 -9.14 -0.24 -0.24
C SER A 50 -7.59 -0.27 -0.10
N PHE A 51 -6.89 -0.02 -1.20
CA PHE A 51 -5.45 0.13 -1.34
C PHE A 51 -4.99 1.39 -0.62
N GLY A 52 -4.00 1.25 0.27
CA GLY A 52 -3.51 2.37 1.07
C GLY A 52 -4.57 2.96 2.01
N SER A 53 -5.53 2.16 2.46
CA SER A 53 -6.72 2.61 3.21
C SER A 53 -6.42 3.38 4.50
N ASN A 54 -5.20 3.26 5.05
CA ASN A 54 -4.80 3.96 6.25
C ASN A 54 -3.57 4.82 5.96
N TYR A 55 -3.80 6.07 5.57
CA TYR A 55 -2.77 7.10 5.57
C TYR A 55 -2.43 7.47 7.01
N PHE A 56 -1.15 7.61 7.31
CA PHE A 56 -0.68 7.87 8.67
C PHE A 56 0.45 8.92 8.67
N ASN A 57 0.67 9.50 9.84
CA ASN A 57 1.89 10.24 10.15
C ASN A 57 2.81 9.36 10.97
N VAL A 58 4.12 9.58 10.89
CA VAL A 58 5.09 8.96 11.78
C VAL A 58 5.22 9.85 13.01
N ASP A 59 4.74 9.35 14.15
CA ASP A 59 4.89 10.06 15.43
C ASP A 59 6.32 9.93 15.95
N SER A 60 6.70 10.79 16.90
CA SER A 60 8.02 10.73 17.52
C SER A 60 8.23 9.42 18.30
N GLY A 61 9.46 8.92 18.31
CA GLY A 61 9.83 7.71 19.03
C GLY A 61 9.58 6.40 18.28
N TYR A 62 8.90 6.42 17.13
CA TYR A 62 8.86 5.26 16.24
C TYR A 62 10.17 5.13 15.46
N SER A 63 10.80 3.95 15.54
CA SER A 63 12.07 3.66 14.89
C SER A 63 11.98 2.54 13.84
N GLU A 64 10.82 1.89 13.72
CA GLU A 64 10.66 0.69 12.91
C GLU A 64 9.56 0.86 11.87
N LEU A 65 9.86 0.36 10.66
CA LEU A 65 8.91 0.20 9.58
C LEU A 65 8.92 -1.26 9.16
N ILE A 66 7.74 -1.89 9.19
CA ILE A 66 7.57 -3.29 8.81
C ILE A 66 6.90 -3.33 7.44
N ILE A 67 7.56 -3.97 6.47
CA ILE A 67 7.03 -4.18 5.12
C ILE A 67 6.86 -5.68 4.93
N GLN A 68 5.64 -6.10 4.57
CA GLN A 68 5.31 -7.50 4.34
C GLN A 68 4.64 -7.70 2.97
N PRO A 69 4.87 -8.85 2.31
CA PRO A 69 5.82 -9.90 2.68
C PRO A 69 7.30 -9.47 2.60
N GLU A 70 8.13 -10.04 3.46
CA GLU A 70 9.58 -9.76 3.49
C GLU A 70 10.27 -10.19 2.19
N ASN A 71 11.32 -9.48 1.80
CA ASN A 71 12.14 -9.77 0.61
C ASN A 71 11.39 -9.79 -0.74
N VAL A 72 10.17 -9.23 -0.79
CA VAL A 72 9.37 -9.17 -2.03
C VAL A 72 9.49 -7.81 -2.71
N PHE A 73 9.55 -6.73 -1.94
CA PHE A 73 9.57 -5.37 -2.47
C PHE A 73 10.94 -4.73 -2.31
N ASP A 74 11.44 -4.10 -3.37
CA ASP A 74 12.53 -3.13 -3.28
C ASP A 74 11.93 -1.79 -2.84
N THR A 75 11.97 -1.52 -1.54
CA THR A 75 11.21 -0.42 -0.93
C THR A 75 12.11 0.75 -0.58
N THR A 76 11.74 1.94 -1.07
CA THR A 76 12.31 3.21 -0.62
C THR A 76 11.27 4.00 0.15
N VAL A 77 11.62 4.43 1.37
CA VAL A 77 10.76 5.29 2.19
C VAL A 77 11.44 6.64 2.39
N LYS A 78 10.66 7.70 2.23
CA LYS A 78 11.08 9.08 2.46
C LYS A 78 10.11 9.71 3.44
N TRP A 79 10.63 10.38 4.45
CA TRP A 79 9.85 11.16 5.39
C TRP A 79 10.53 12.51 5.60
N GLN A 80 9.78 13.45 6.18
CA GLN A 80 10.27 14.76 6.53
C GLN A 80 9.84 15.08 7.96
N ASP A 81 10.80 15.47 8.78
CA ASP A 81 10.51 15.99 10.12
C ASP A 81 9.63 17.22 10.01
N ARG A 82 8.54 17.25 10.77
CA ARG A 82 7.67 18.41 10.87
C ARG A 82 7.82 19.01 12.26
N TYR A 83 8.36 20.22 12.29
CA TYR A 83 8.39 21.05 13.49
C TYR A 83 7.19 22.00 13.39
N LEU A 84 6.28 21.92 14.37
CA LEU A 84 5.24 22.92 14.59
C LEU A 84 5.79 24.09 15.38
#